data_AF-A0A525C5Z2-F1
#
_entry.id   AF-A0A525C5Z2-F1
#
_cell.length_a   1.000
_cell.length_b   1.000
_cell.length_c   1.000
_cell.angle_alpha   90.00
_cell.angle_beta   90.00
_cell.angle_gamma   90.00
#
_symmetry.space_group_name_H-M   'P 1'
#
loop_
_entity.id
_entity.type
_entity.pdbx_description
1 polymer ?
#
loop_
_entity_poly.entity_id
_entity_poly.type
_entity_poly.pdbx_seq_one_letter_code
_entity_poly.pdbx_strand_id
1 'polypeptide(L)' 'MAELALSTPLVSIQSVKKQIEYFEGLLNSETVRDKAEIQELLLTYDQAAEDLKQAYISKHSAGSNYPEYEEL' A
#
# COMPACT_ATOMS: atom_id res chain seq x y z
N MET A 1 -0.34 5.11 22.73
CA MET A 1 -0.44 4.84 21.28
C MET A 1 -1.56 3.84 21.08
N ALA A 2 -2.47 4.06 20.13
CA ALA A 2 -3.56 3.13 19.90
C ALA A 2 -3.00 1.82 19.29
N GLU A 3 -3.30 0.68 19.88
CA GLU A 3 -2.95 -0.61 19.28
C GLU A 3 -3.87 -0.86 18.09
N LEU A 4 -3.31 -0.75 16.88
CA LEU A 4 -4.01 -1.11 15.66
C LEU A 4 -4.10 -2.63 15.54
N ALA A 5 -5.31 -3.16 15.37
CA ALA A 5 -5.56 -4.56 15.04
C ALA A 5 -4.86 -4.94 13.73
N LEU A 6 -4.47 -6.21 13.55
CA LEU A 6 -3.78 -6.70 12.34
C LEU A 6 -4.62 -6.52 11.05
N SER A 7 -5.94 -6.44 11.19
CA SER A 7 -6.85 -6.08 10.09
C SER A 7 -6.64 -4.66 9.56
N THR A 8 -6.18 -3.72 10.38
CA THR A 8 -5.92 -2.34 9.94
C THR A 8 -4.78 -2.27 8.92
N PRO A 9 -3.54 -2.75 9.18
CA PRO A 9 -2.49 -2.75 8.18
C PRO A 9 -2.86 -3.58 6.95
N LEU A 10 -3.60 -4.69 7.10
CA LEU A 10 -4.09 -5.47 5.96
C LEU A 10 -4.94 -4.62 4.99
N VAL A 11 -5.97 -3.96 5.52
CA VAL A 11 -6.86 -3.11 4.70
C VAL A 11 -6.10 -1.91 4.14
N SER A 12 -5.19 -1.33 4.93
CA SER A 12 -4.34 -0.23 4.48
C SER A 12 -3.43 -0.63 3.30
N ILE A 13 -2.79 -1.80 3.36
CA ILE A 13 -1.94 -2.32 2.27
C ILE A 13 -2.76 -2.46 0.99
N GLN A 14 -3.92 -3.12 1.07
CA GLN A 14 -4.79 -3.31 -0.10
C GLN A 14 -5.29 -1.98 -0.68
N SER A 15 -5.56 -1.00 0.19
CA SER A 15 -6.01 0.33 -0.25
C SER A 15 -4.88 1.10 -0.94
N VAL A 16 -3.66 1.06 -0.38
CA VAL A 16 -2.48 1.68 -0.98
C VAL A 16 -2.14 1.05 -2.33
N LYS A 17 -2.17 -0.28 -2.44
CA LYS A 17 -1.95 -0.98 -3.72
C LYS A 17 -2.92 -0.54 -4.81
N LYS A 18 -4.24 -0.50 -4.50
CA LYS A 18 -5.24 0.02 -5.44
C LYS A 18 -5.01 1.47 -5.85
N GLN A 19 -4.52 2.28 -4.91
CA GLN A 19 -4.25 3.69 -5.19
C GLN A 19 -3.02 3.86 -6.10
N ILE A 20 -1.98 3.03 -5.91
CA ILE A 20 -0.82 2.95 -6.81
C ILE A 20 -1.28 2.55 -8.21
N GLU A 21 -2.04 1.45 -8.35
CA GLU A 21 -2.58 0.99 -9.64
C GLU A 21 -3.37 2.09 -10.36
N TYR A 22 -4.18 2.85 -9.61
CA TYR A 22 -4.93 3.98 -10.15
C TYR A 22 -4.01 5.07 -10.70
N PHE A 23 -2.99 5.47 -9.95
CA PHE A 23 -2.05 6.51 -10.36
C PHE A 23 -1.14 6.06 -11.52
N GLU A 24 -0.71 4.80 -11.54
CA GLU A 24 -0.02 4.20 -12.69
C GLU A 24 -0.92 4.21 -13.93
N GLY A 25 -2.21 3.89 -13.78
CA GLY A 25 -3.21 4.02 -14.84
C GLY A 25 -3.33 5.45 -15.37
N LEU A 26 -3.28 6.45 -14.49
CA LEU A 26 -3.29 7.87 -14.89
C LEU A 26 -2.04 8.28 -15.68
N LEU A 27 -0.86 7.75 -15.35
CA LEU A 27 0.36 8.05 -16.11
C LEU A 27 0.29 7.58 -17.56
N ASN A 28 -0.44 6.49 -17.81
CA ASN A 28 -0.70 5.96 -19.16
C ASN A 28 -1.77 6.75 -19.93
N SER A 29 -2.50 7.66 -19.27
CA SER A 29 -3.49 8.50 -19.93
C SER A 29 -2.84 9.63 -20.75
N GLU A 30 -3.43 9.90 -21.92
CA GLU A 30 -3.05 11.02 -22.79
C GLU A 30 -3.54 12.37 -22.26
N THR A 31 -4.55 12.37 -21.37
CA THR A 31 -5.17 13.61 -20.87
C THR A 31 -4.54 14.16 -19.60
N VAL A 32 -3.67 13.38 -18.95
CA VAL A 32 -3.01 13.75 -17.70
C VAL A 32 -1.83 14.66 -17.99
N ARG A 33 -1.87 15.87 -17.41
CA ARG A 33 -0.87 16.92 -17.61
C ARG A 33 0.19 16.94 -16.50
N ASP A 34 -0.20 16.54 -15.30
CA ASP A 34 0.61 16.66 -14.08
C ASP A 34 1.34 15.33 -13.78
N LYS A 35 2.07 14.81 -14.78
CA LYS A 35 2.71 13.49 -14.68
C LYS A 35 3.85 13.46 -13.66
N ALA A 36 4.55 14.58 -13.48
CA ALA A 36 5.66 14.68 -12.53
C ALA A 36 5.17 14.59 -11.08
N GLU A 37 4.07 15.29 -10.78
CA GLU A 37 3.42 15.30 -9.47
C GLU A 37 2.86 13.92 -9.12
N ILE A 38 2.29 13.22 -10.11
CA ILE A 38 1.81 11.84 -9.93
C ILE A 38 2.98 10.87 -9.65
N GLN A 39 4.13 11.06 -10.31
CA GLN A 39 5.33 10.25 -10.04
C GLN A 39 5.88 10.48 -8.63
N GLU A 40 5.93 11.73 -8.16
CA GLU A 40 6.32 12.05 -6.78
C GLU A 40 5.35 11.45 -5.75
N LEU A 41 4.06 11.48 -6.06
CA LEU A 41 3.03 10.88 -5.23
C LEU A 41 3.17 9.35 -5.17
N LEU A 42 3.43 8.70 -6.31
CA LEU A 42 3.69 7.26 -6.39
C LEU A 42 4.89 6.86 -5.53
N LEU A 43 6.00 7.59 -5.58
CA LEU A 43 7.17 7.35 -4.71
C LEU A 43 6.81 7.39 -3.21
N THR A 44 5.90 8.30 -2.84
CA THR A 44 5.42 8.41 -1.46
C THR A 44 4.54 7.22 -1.07
N TYR A 45 3.69 6.75 -1.99
CA TYR A 45 2.87 5.56 -1.80
C TYR A 45 3.70 4.28 -1.70
N ASP A 46 4.77 4.15 -2.49
CA ASP A 46 5.71 3.02 -2.41
C ASP A 46 6.37 2.94 -1.04
N GLN A 47 6.83 4.09 -0.51
CA GLN A 47 7.39 4.14 0.84
C GLN A 47 6.34 3.76 1.89
N ALA A 48 5.10 4.26 1.76
CA ALA A 48 4.02 3.92 2.67
C ALA A 48 3.66 2.42 2.62
N ALA A 49 3.71 1.80 1.43
CA ALA A 49 3.47 0.38 1.26
C ALA A 49 4.53 -0.47 1.96
N GLU A 50 5.81 -0.08 1.88
CA GLU A 50 6.89 -0.77 2.58
C GLU A 50 6.76 -0.61 4.10
N ASP A 51 6.43 0.58 4.60
CA ASP A 51 6.22 0.81 6.04
C ASP A 51 5.05 -0.05 6.57
N LEU A 52 3.96 -0.15 5.79
CA LEU A 52 2.81 -0.98 6.13
C LEU A 52 3.12 -2.47 6.08
N LYS A 53 3.95 -2.91 5.12
CA LYS A 53 4.44 -4.29 5.04
C LYS A 53 5.23 -4.65 6.30
N GLN A 54 6.17 -3.80 6.71
CA GLN A 54 6.96 -4.04 7.93
C GLN A 54 6.05 -4.08 9.16
N ALA A 55 5.07 -3.18 9.25
CA ALA A 55 4.08 -3.17 10.32
C ALA A 55 3.18 -4.43 10.34
N TYR A 56 2.85 -4.97 9.17
CA TYR A 56 2.08 -6.20 9.04
C TYR A 56 2.91 -7.42 9.46
N ILE A 57 4.10 -7.59 8.91
CA ILE A 57 5.00 -8.71 9.20
C ILE A 57 5.39 -8.74 10.69
N SER A 58 5.70 -7.59 11.28
CA SER A 58 6.07 -7.51 12.72
C SER A 58 4.94 -7.91 13.67
N LYS A 59 3.69 -7.85 13.22
CA LYS A 59 2.51 -8.24 14.00
C LYS A 59 1.92 -9.58 13.57
N HIS A 60 2.29 -10.09 12.40
CA HIS A 60 1.88 -11.38 11.90
C HIS A 60 2.64 -12.46 12.67
N SER A 61 1.89 -13.38 13.28
CA SER A 61 2.44 -14.48 14.06
C SER A 61 2.31 -15.78 13.27
N ALA A 62 3.32 -16.66 13.35
CA ALA A 62 3.23 -18.01 12.79
C ALA A 62 1.96 -18.72 13.32
N GLY A 63 1.04 -19.09 12.40
CA GLY A 63 -0.26 -19.68 12.73
C GLY A 63 -1.42 -18.70 12.88
N SER A 64 -1.26 -17.43 12.48
CA SER A 64 -2.39 -16.50 12.37
C SER A 64 -3.32 -16.92 11.23
N ASN A 65 -4.62 -16.61 11.33
CA ASN A 65 -5.59 -16.83 10.26
C ASN A 65 -5.53 -15.74 9.17
N TYR A 66 -4.54 -14.84 9.22
CA TYR A 66 -4.36 -13.80 8.23
C TYR A 66 -3.44 -14.28 7.10
N PRO A 67 -3.69 -13.87 5.85
CA PRO A 67 -2.91 -14.28 4.69
C PRO A 67 -1.43 -13.87 4.83
N GLU A 68 -0.55 -14.55 4.11
CA GLU A 68 0.84 -14.10 4.01
C GLU A 68 0.91 -12.78 3.23
N TYR A 69 1.96 -11.98 3.45
CA TYR A 69 2.06 -10.67 2.79
C TYR A 69 2.08 -10.79 1.26
N GLU A 70 2.68 -11.86 0.75
CA GLU A 70 2.78 -12.21 -0.66
C GLU A 70 1.43 -12.54 -1.31
N GLU A 71 0.39 -12.83 -0.51
CA GLU A 71 -0.97 -13.12 -0.96
C GLU A 71 -1.90 -11.89 -0.91
N LEU A 72 -1.41 -10.76 -0.36
CA LEU A 72 -2.11 -9.47 -0.35
C LEU A 72 -1.89 -8.71 -1.65
#